data_AF-A0A0N0WSM0-F1
#
_entry.id   AF-A0A0N0WSM0-F1
#
_cell.length_a   1.000
_cell.length_b   1.000
_cell.length_c   1.000
_cell.angle_alpha   90.00
_cell.angle_beta   90.00
_cell.angle_gamma   90.00
#
_symmetry.space_group_name_H-M   'P 1'
#
loop_
_entity.id
_entity.type
_entity.pdbx_description
1 polymer ?
#
loop_
_entity_poly.entity_id
_entity_poly.type
_entity_poly.pdbx_seq_one_letter_code
_entity_poly.pdbx_strand_id
1 'polypeptide(L)'
;MVGNVSIAKGVVVENAIGGSGNDLLIGNAAANDLKGGAGNDIIYGGGGADSLTGGAGADIFVFGASSDSNRAAQDTIRDFVSGQDKIDVSAISTLSALQFVNAFSGHAGEAILNYNQSSNLGSLAIDFTGQGAGDFLVGTVGQAFATDIVV
;
A
#
# COMPACT_ATOMS: atom_id res chain seq x y z
N MET A 1 -14.65 -15.40 -12.76
CA MET A 1 -15.20 -15.37 -11.39
C MET A 1 -16.70 -15.61 -11.49
N VAL A 2 -17.25 -16.57 -10.74
CA VAL A 2 -18.71 -16.75 -10.65
C VAL A 2 -19.14 -16.01 -9.39
N GLY A 3 -19.99 -14.99 -9.49
CA GLY A 3 -20.39 -14.14 -8.36
C GLY A 3 -21.35 -14.85 -7.41
N ASN A 4 -20.82 -15.68 -6.52
CA ASN A 4 -21.58 -16.42 -5.50
C ASN A 4 -21.66 -15.69 -4.14
N VAL A 5 -20.92 -14.59 -3.98
CA VAL A 5 -20.94 -13.71 -2.80
C VAL A 5 -21.22 -12.28 -3.26
N SER A 6 -22.09 -11.56 -2.55
CA SER A 6 -22.44 -10.17 -2.82
C SER A 6 -22.74 -9.40 -1.54
N ILE A 7 -22.43 -8.11 -1.51
CA ILE A 7 -22.78 -7.21 -0.41
C ILE A 7 -24.01 -6.40 -0.84
N ALA A 8 -25.04 -6.39 0.02
CA ALA A 8 -26.26 -5.62 -0.25
C ALA A 8 -25.99 -4.11 -0.20
N LYS A 9 -26.78 -3.32 -0.94
CA LYS A 9 -26.67 -1.86 -0.92
C LYS A 9 -26.87 -1.31 0.51
N GLY A 10 -25.98 -0.41 0.93
CA GLY A 10 -26.03 0.22 2.25
C GLY A 10 -25.44 -0.63 3.38
N VAL A 11 -24.87 -1.79 3.05
CA VAL A 11 -24.07 -2.59 3.99
C VAL A 11 -22.60 -2.27 3.76
N VAL A 12 -21.87 -2.10 4.85
CA VAL A 12 -20.41 -2.00 4.85
C VAL A 12 -19.86 -3.31 5.42
N VAL A 13 -18.81 -3.82 4.79
CA VAL A 13 -18.04 -4.98 5.28
C VAL A 13 -16.59 -4.52 5.31
N GLU A 14 -16.00 -4.56 6.48
CA GLU A 14 -14.72 -3.90 6.72
C GLU A 14 -13.53 -4.83 6.52
N ASN A 15 -13.69 -6.14 6.68
CA ASN A 15 -12.56 -7.07 6.71
C ASN A 15 -12.74 -8.19 5.69
N ALA A 16 -11.62 -8.62 5.11
CA ALA A 16 -11.58 -9.76 4.22
C ALA A 16 -10.34 -10.61 4.50
N ILE A 17 -10.50 -11.92 4.37
CA ILE A 17 -9.43 -12.89 4.50
C ILE A 17 -9.50 -13.78 3.25
N GLY A 18 -8.42 -13.83 2.49
CA GLY A 18 -8.24 -14.74 1.38
C GLY A 18 -7.91 -16.16 1.86
N GLY A 19 -7.31 -16.94 0.97
CA GLY A 19 -7.07 -18.36 1.15
C GLY A 19 -5.60 -18.72 1.03
N SER A 20 -5.36 -19.80 0.29
CA SER A 20 -4.00 -20.30 -0.03
C SER A 20 -3.69 -20.21 -1.52
N GLY A 21 -4.59 -19.58 -2.28
CA GLY A 21 -4.42 -19.33 -3.70
C GLY A 21 -4.07 -17.87 -3.92
N ASN A 22 -3.82 -17.51 -5.19
CA ASN A 22 -3.56 -16.12 -5.55
C ASN A 22 -4.89 -15.35 -5.59
N ASP A 23 -5.11 -14.51 -4.60
CA ASP A 23 -6.36 -13.81 -4.38
C ASP A 23 -6.29 -12.33 -4.77
N LEU A 24 -7.46 -11.75 -5.03
CA LEU A 24 -7.64 -10.31 -5.24
C LEU A 24 -8.55 -9.78 -4.15
N LEU A 25 -8.00 -8.94 -3.27
CA LEU A 25 -8.72 -8.29 -2.18
C LEU A 25 -8.87 -6.81 -2.50
N ILE A 26 -10.12 -6.35 -2.57
CA ILE A 26 -10.47 -4.95 -2.82
C ILE A 26 -11.31 -4.48 -1.63
N GLY A 27 -10.79 -3.52 -0.87
CA GLY A 27 -11.48 -2.87 0.22
C GLY A 27 -12.48 -1.82 -0.26
N ASN A 28 -12.81 -0.87 0.60
CA ASN A 28 -13.79 0.17 0.33
C ASN A 28 -13.29 1.53 0.82
N ALA A 29 -14.19 2.39 1.32
CA ALA A 29 -13.84 3.73 1.80
C ALA A 29 -13.76 3.82 3.33
N ALA A 30 -14.02 2.70 4.02
CA ALA A 30 -13.86 2.56 5.46
C ALA A 30 -12.50 1.92 5.77
N ALA A 31 -12.02 2.08 7.01
CA ALA A 31 -10.82 1.38 7.45
C ALA A 31 -11.02 -0.14 7.39
N ASN A 32 -10.18 -0.81 6.62
CA ASN A 32 -10.25 -2.24 6.35
C ASN A 32 -9.09 -3.03 6.98
N ASP A 33 -9.36 -4.27 7.42
CA ASP A 33 -8.31 -5.27 7.74
C ASP A 33 -8.35 -6.37 6.66
N LEU A 34 -7.39 -6.30 5.72
CA LEU A 34 -7.30 -7.18 4.56
C LEU A 34 -6.12 -8.15 4.72
N LYS A 35 -6.39 -9.45 4.58
CA LYS A 35 -5.39 -10.52 4.73
C LYS A 35 -5.39 -11.42 3.52
N GLY A 36 -4.34 -11.41 2.71
CA GLY A 36 -4.21 -12.25 1.51
C GLY A 36 -4.19 -13.73 1.86
N GLY A 37 -3.23 -14.13 2.71
CA GLY A 37 -3.15 -15.49 3.22
C GLY A 37 -1.88 -16.17 2.73
N ALA A 38 -2.00 -17.23 1.94
CA ALA A 38 -0.86 -17.78 1.21
C ALA A 38 -1.13 -17.71 -0.29
N GLY A 39 -0.09 -17.66 -1.10
CA GLY A 39 -0.22 -17.36 -2.53
C GLY A 39 0.31 -15.97 -2.82
N ASN A 40 0.30 -15.59 -4.10
CA ASN A 40 0.72 -14.25 -4.51
C ASN A 40 -0.54 -13.41 -4.67
N ASP A 41 -0.78 -12.54 -3.70
CA ASP A 41 -2.03 -11.80 -3.59
C ASP A 41 -1.91 -10.37 -4.11
N ILE A 42 -3.03 -9.82 -4.57
CA ILE A 42 -3.16 -8.41 -4.92
C ILE A 42 -4.14 -7.78 -3.91
N ILE A 43 -3.66 -6.80 -3.17
CA ILE A 43 -4.42 -6.15 -2.09
C ILE A 43 -4.53 -4.66 -2.38
N TYR A 44 -5.76 -4.18 -2.50
CA TYR A 44 -6.11 -2.77 -2.65
C TYR A 44 -7.00 -2.35 -1.49
N GLY A 45 -6.49 -1.53 -0.57
CA GLY A 45 -7.23 -1.03 0.59
C GLY A 45 -8.39 -0.12 0.19
N GLY A 46 -8.10 0.84 -0.69
CA GLY A 46 -9.05 1.87 -1.09
C GLY A 46 -8.85 3.13 -0.25
N GLY A 47 -9.94 3.75 0.18
CA GLY A 47 -9.85 4.91 1.05
C GLY A 47 -10.04 4.49 2.49
N GLY A 48 -9.34 5.13 3.42
CA GLY A 48 -9.43 4.74 4.83
C GLY A 48 -8.05 4.74 5.45
N ALA A 49 -7.94 4.22 6.66
CA ALA A 49 -6.67 3.89 7.26
C ALA A 49 -6.64 2.38 7.41
N ASP A 50 -6.07 1.70 6.42
CA ASP A 50 -6.18 0.27 6.25
C ASP A 50 -5.01 -0.49 6.89
N SER A 51 -5.30 -1.72 7.29
CA SER A 51 -4.33 -2.68 7.80
C SER A 51 -4.23 -3.80 6.76
N LEU A 52 -3.13 -3.81 6.01
CA LEU A 52 -2.93 -4.72 4.89
C LEU A 52 -1.91 -5.79 5.28
N THR A 53 -2.25 -7.05 5.10
CA THR A 53 -1.38 -8.20 5.38
C THR A 53 -1.33 -9.07 4.13
N GLY A 54 -0.16 -9.23 3.53
CA GLY A 54 0.01 -10.08 2.34
C GLY A 54 -0.08 -11.56 2.74
N GLY A 55 0.76 -11.92 3.70
CA GLY A 55 0.93 -13.27 4.19
C GLY A 55 2.13 -13.94 3.53
N ALA A 56 1.95 -15.18 3.07
CA ALA A 56 3.03 -15.97 2.50
C ALA A 56 2.97 -15.96 0.96
N GLY A 57 3.93 -15.30 0.32
CA GLY A 57 4.05 -15.28 -1.13
C GLY A 57 4.78 -14.02 -1.56
N ALA A 58 4.64 -13.69 -2.85
CA ALA A 58 5.06 -12.40 -3.37
C ALA A 58 3.80 -11.55 -3.61
N ASP A 59 3.52 -10.65 -2.68
CA ASP A 59 2.27 -9.91 -2.64
C ASP A 59 2.43 -8.50 -3.22
N ILE A 60 1.33 -7.95 -3.75
CA ILE A 60 1.30 -6.62 -4.33
C ILE A 60 0.26 -5.77 -3.59
N PHE A 61 0.74 -4.74 -2.89
CA PHE A 61 -0.09 -3.72 -2.26
C PHE A 61 -0.28 -2.56 -3.23
N VAL A 62 -1.49 -2.42 -3.76
CA VAL A 62 -1.83 -1.46 -4.81
C VAL A 62 -2.43 -0.21 -4.19
N PHE A 63 -1.99 0.95 -4.66
CA PHE A 63 -2.58 2.24 -4.37
C PHE A 63 -2.96 2.94 -5.68
N GLY A 64 -4.23 3.30 -5.79
CA GLY A 64 -4.87 3.80 -7.00
C GLY A 64 -4.95 5.32 -7.07
N ALA A 65 -5.00 5.97 -5.91
CA ALA A 65 -5.00 7.42 -5.77
C ALA A 65 -4.13 7.85 -4.58
N SER A 66 -3.59 9.08 -4.62
CA SER A 66 -2.86 9.64 -3.46
C SER A 66 -3.74 9.80 -2.21
N SER A 67 -5.07 9.84 -2.38
CA SER A 67 -6.03 9.87 -1.28
C SER A 67 -6.16 8.54 -0.54
N ASP A 68 -5.77 7.43 -1.17
CA ASP A 68 -5.93 6.08 -0.60
C ASP A 68 -5.16 5.94 0.70
N SER A 69 -3.95 6.52 0.76
CA SER A 69 -3.16 6.58 1.98
C SER A 69 -2.47 7.94 2.12
N ASN A 70 -3.04 8.78 2.99
CA ASN A 70 -2.62 10.15 3.22
C ASN A 70 -2.33 10.42 4.70
N ARG A 71 -1.89 11.63 5.05
CA ARG A 71 -1.49 11.95 6.43
C ARG A 71 -2.61 11.81 7.47
N ALA A 72 -3.88 11.98 7.08
CA ALA A 72 -5.02 11.87 7.98
C ALA A 72 -5.52 10.43 8.12
N ALA A 73 -5.33 9.61 7.09
CA ALA A 73 -5.74 8.22 7.05
C ALA A 73 -4.63 7.44 6.33
N GLN A 74 -3.64 7.02 7.11
CA GLN A 74 -2.44 6.36 6.61
C GLN A 74 -2.59 4.85 6.76
N ASP A 75 -2.34 4.14 5.67
CA ASP A 75 -2.32 2.69 5.63
C ASP A 75 -1.06 2.12 6.26
N THR A 76 -1.20 0.91 6.79
CA THR A 76 -0.08 0.12 7.32
C THR A 76 -0.07 -1.27 6.71
N ILE A 77 1.03 -1.59 6.03
CA ILE A 77 1.35 -2.96 5.61
C ILE A 77 1.99 -3.68 6.80
N ARG A 78 1.41 -4.78 7.26
CA ARG A 78 1.68 -5.41 8.56
C ARG A 78 2.78 -6.46 8.55
N ASP A 79 3.19 -6.94 7.39
CA ASP A 79 4.13 -8.07 7.25
C ASP A 79 5.05 -7.94 6.04
N PHE A 80 5.34 -6.72 5.61
CA PHE A 80 6.09 -6.45 4.38
C PHE A 80 7.46 -7.17 4.34
N VAL A 81 7.67 -7.97 3.30
CA VAL A 81 8.91 -8.70 3.04
C VAL A 81 9.61 -8.12 1.81
N SER A 82 10.63 -7.28 2.05
CA SER A 82 11.44 -6.72 0.96
C SER A 82 12.05 -7.79 0.06
N GLY A 83 12.12 -7.49 -1.24
CA GLY A 83 12.62 -8.39 -2.28
C GLY A 83 11.61 -9.44 -2.73
N GLN A 84 10.52 -9.65 -1.99
CA GLN A 84 9.38 -10.49 -2.40
C GLN A 84 8.16 -9.62 -2.71
N ASP A 85 7.76 -8.79 -1.75
CA ASP A 85 6.56 -7.96 -1.88
C ASP A 85 6.82 -6.69 -2.68
N LYS A 86 5.73 -6.12 -3.21
CA LYS A 86 5.73 -4.87 -3.96
C LYS A 86 4.68 -3.90 -3.44
N ILE A 87 5.06 -2.63 -3.45
CA ILE A 87 4.14 -1.50 -3.29
C ILE A 87 3.97 -0.87 -4.66
N ASP A 88 2.77 -0.96 -5.21
CA ASP A 88 2.44 -0.45 -6.54
C ASP A 88 1.70 0.87 -6.44
N VAL A 89 2.34 1.93 -6.94
CA VAL A 89 1.79 3.29 -7.04
C VAL A 89 1.74 3.77 -8.50
N SER A 90 1.86 2.85 -9.46
CA SER A 90 1.88 3.16 -10.91
C SER A 90 0.56 3.78 -11.41
N ALA A 91 -0.53 3.57 -10.68
CA ALA A 91 -1.81 4.23 -10.95
C ALA A 91 -1.82 5.72 -10.52
N ILE A 92 -0.98 6.11 -9.56
CA ILE A 92 -0.86 7.48 -9.03
C ILE A 92 0.22 8.25 -9.79
N SER A 93 1.33 7.57 -10.08
CA SER A 93 2.49 8.14 -10.73
C SER A 93 2.33 8.11 -12.25
N THR A 94 2.53 9.25 -12.91
CA THR A 94 2.80 9.27 -14.37
C THR A 94 4.29 9.23 -14.68
N LEU A 95 5.12 9.09 -13.64
CA LEU A 95 6.56 9.22 -13.72
C LEU A 95 7.18 7.86 -14.05
N SER A 96 8.23 7.88 -14.86
CA SER A 96 8.97 6.66 -15.21
C SER A 96 9.85 6.12 -14.08
N ALA A 97 10.12 6.92 -13.06
CA ALA A 97 10.89 6.55 -11.88
C ALA A 97 10.65 7.56 -10.74
N LEU A 98 10.83 7.12 -9.50
CA LEU A 98 10.90 8.00 -8.33
C LEU A 98 12.34 8.44 -8.06
N GLN A 99 12.49 9.62 -7.48
CA GLN A 99 13.77 10.13 -6.99
C GLN A 99 13.84 9.96 -5.48
N PHE A 100 14.62 8.98 -5.02
CA PHE A 100 14.78 8.75 -3.58
C PHE A 100 15.71 9.80 -2.96
N VAL A 101 15.18 10.56 -2.01
CA VAL A 101 15.84 11.69 -1.35
C VAL A 101 15.78 11.54 0.17
N ASN A 102 16.63 12.28 0.89
CA ASN A 102 16.61 12.31 2.36
C ASN A 102 15.62 13.36 2.92
N ALA A 103 15.20 14.32 2.10
CA ALA A 103 14.22 15.35 2.42
C ALA A 103 13.61 15.86 1.11
N PHE A 104 12.32 16.21 1.13
CA PHE A 104 11.65 16.80 -0.03
C PHE A 104 12.23 18.17 -0.33
N SER A 105 12.55 18.42 -1.59
CA SER A 105 13.07 19.69 -2.09
C SER A 105 12.05 20.45 -2.95
N GLY A 106 10.89 19.85 -3.21
CA GLY A 106 9.83 20.44 -4.03
C GLY A 106 9.91 20.04 -5.49
N HIS A 107 10.40 18.83 -5.77
CA HIS A 107 10.33 18.23 -7.10
C HIS A 107 9.32 17.10 -7.09
N ALA A 108 8.47 17.07 -8.12
CA ALA A 108 7.52 15.99 -8.31
C ALA A 108 8.27 14.68 -8.53
N GLY A 109 7.82 13.62 -7.87
CA GLY A 109 8.43 12.29 -7.91
C GLY A 109 9.48 12.03 -6.85
N GLU A 110 9.73 12.98 -5.94
CA GLU A 110 10.59 12.73 -4.80
C GLU A 110 9.93 11.71 -3.86
N ALA A 111 10.72 10.75 -3.39
CA ALA A 111 10.29 9.73 -2.45
C ALA A 111 11.28 9.63 -1.29
N ILE A 112 10.75 9.39 -0.09
CA ILE A 112 11.55 9.17 1.11
C ILE A 112 11.19 7.81 1.67
N LEU A 113 12.20 6.98 1.89
CA LEU A 113 12.10 5.72 2.61
C LEU A 113 12.84 5.87 3.93
N ASN A 114 12.15 5.67 5.04
CA ASN A 114 12.75 5.59 6.37
C ASN A 114 12.53 4.20 6.96
N TYR A 115 13.46 3.77 7.81
CA TYR A 115 13.33 2.53 8.55
C TYR A 115 13.92 2.67 9.95
N ASN A 116 13.15 2.29 10.96
CA ASN A 116 13.56 2.22 12.35
C ASN A 116 13.75 0.76 12.75
N GLN A 117 15.01 0.33 12.87
CA GLN A 117 15.38 -1.03 13.27
C GLN A 117 14.84 -1.43 14.64
N SER A 118 14.77 -0.51 15.59
CA SER A 118 14.35 -0.82 16.96
C SER A 118 12.88 -1.20 17.05
N SER A 119 12.03 -0.60 16.21
CA SER A 119 10.60 -0.90 16.15
C SER A 119 10.21 -1.80 14.97
N ASN A 120 11.15 -2.14 14.09
CA ASN A 120 10.88 -2.81 12.81
C ASN A 120 9.80 -2.09 11.97
N LEU A 121 9.79 -0.75 12.01
CA LEU A 121 8.81 0.05 11.27
C LEU A 121 9.51 0.83 10.16
N GLY A 122 9.01 0.67 8.94
CA GLY A 122 9.35 1.47 7.78
C GLY A 122 8.25 2.48 7.44
N SER A 123 8.63 3.47 6.65
CA SER A 123 7.68 4.41 6.06
C SER A 123 8.14 4.79 4.66
N LEU A 124 7.20 4.84 3.72
CA LEU A 124 7.36 5.43 2.41
C LEU A 124 6.51 6.70 2.35
N ALA A 125 7.11 7.79 1.91
CA ALA A 125 6.39 9.02 1.57
C ALA A 125 6.78 9.47 0.17
N ILE A 126 5.82 9.89 -0.64
CA ILE A 126 6.06 10.33 -2.03
C ILE A 126 5.37 11.68 -2.25
N ASP A 127 6.12 12.64 -2.79
CA ASP A 127 5.62 13.93 -3.28
C ASP A 127 5.37 13.81 -4.79
N PHE A 128 4.11 13.64 -5.19
CA PHE A 128 3.74 13.49 -6.59
C PHE A 128 3.56 14.84 -7.30
N THR A 129 3.24 15.89 -6.54
CA THR A 129 2.90 17.22 -7.06
C THR A 129 4.09 18.18 -7.10
N GLY A 130 5.16 17.90 -6.35
CA GLY A 130 6.37 18.72 -6.27
C GLY A 130 6.21 19.95 -5.39
N GLN A 131 5.42 19.86 -4.35
CA GLN A 131 5.15 20.98 -3.44
C GLN A 131 6.06 20.99 -2.20
N GLY A 132 6.97 20.02 -2.08
CA GLY A 132 7.90 19.87 -0.97
C GLY A 132 7.28 19.13 0.22
N ALA A 133 6.17 18.41 -0.01
CA ALA A 133 5.46 17.64 1.00
C ALA A 133 4.88 16.37 0.38
N GLY A 134 5.04 15.25 1.08
CA GLY A 134 4.50 13.96 0.63
C GLY A 134 2.98 13.98 0.51
N ASP A 135 2.49 13.74 -0.70
CA ASP A 135 1.09 13.56 -1.04
C ASP A 135 0.58 12.19 -0.60
N PHE A 136 1.46 11.19 -0.69
CA PHE A 136 1.19 9.81 -0.34
C PHE A 136 2.12 9.37 0.79
N LEU A 137 1.58 8.62 1.75
CA LEU A 137 2.35 8.07 2.85
C LEU A 137 1.85 6.67 3.14
N VAL A 138 2.72 5.68 3.30
CA VAL A 138 2.35 4.34 3.77
C VAL A 138 3.35 3.84 4.80
N GLY A 139 2.84 3.21 5.85
CA GLY A 139 3.65 2.56 6.87
C GLY A 139 3.89 1.10 6.53
N THR A 140 5.07 0.58 6.88
CA THR A 140 5.37 -0.85 6.75
C THR A 140 5.87 -1.37 8.09
N VAL A 141 5.47 -2.59 8.46
CA VAL A 141 6.18 -3.40 9.43
C VAL A 141 7.17 -4.22 8.62
N GLY A 142 8.46 -3.95 8.78
CA GLY A 142 9.51 -4.40 7.86
C GLY A 142 10.10 -3.25 7.05
N GLN A 143 11.35 -3.44 6.63
CA GLN A 143 12.08 -2.47 5.81
C GLN A 143 11.66 -2.61 4.35
N ALA A 144 11.37 -1.50 3.67
CA ALA A 144 11.19 -1.45 2.22
C ALA A 144 12.37 -0.75 1.54
N PHE A 145 12.68 -1.15 0.31
CA PHE A 145 13.71 -0.53 -0.51
C PHE A 145 13.13 0.01 -1.81
N ALA A 146 13.89 0.85 -2.51
CA ALA A 146 13.51 1.43 -3.79
C ALA A 146 13.10 0.38 -4.84
N THR A 147 13.75 -0.79 -4.82
CA THR A 147 13.44 -1.91 -5.74
C THR A 147 12.10 -2.59 -5.47
N ASP A 148 11.48 -2.30 -4.33
CA ASP A 148 10.19 -2.86 -3.95
C ASP A 148 9.02 -1.95 -4.36
N ILE A 149 9.32 -0.74 -4.85
CA ILE A 149 8.30 0.22 -5.27
C ILE A 149 8.14 0.12 -6.78
N VAL A 150 6.90 -0.07 -7.22
CA VAL A 150 6.50 -0.09 -8.62
C VAL A 150 5.84 1.24 -8.95
N VAL A 151 6.32 1.89 -10.01
CA VAL A 151 5.85 3.18 -10.51
C VAL A 151 5.62 3.15 -12.01
#